data_AF-A0A0N9HT72-F1
#
_entry.id   AF-A0A0N9HT72-F1
#
_cell.length_a   1.000
_cell.length_b   1.000
_cell.length_c   1.000
_cell.angle_alpha   90.00
_cell.angle_beta   90.00
_cell.angle_gamma   90.00
#
_symmetry.space_group_name_H-M   'P 1'
#
loop_
_entity.id
_entity.type
_entity.pdbx_description
1 polymer ?
#
loop_
_entity_poly.entity_id
_entity_poly.type
_entity_poly.pdbx_seq_one_letter_code
_entity_poly.pdbx_strand_id
1 'polypeptide(L)'
;MAIGGMALAERSAELREWIRTGRARQLRVVAGLSQALVAQDCEVTASTVHRWETGDRLPRGRNIFAYHSLLARLVERERLGERDD
;
A
#
# COMPACT_ATOMS: atom_id res chain seq x y z
N MET A 1 10.37 -9.49 -17.10
CA MET A 1 8.91 -9.20 -17.09
C MET A 1 8.25 -10.21 -16.17
N ALA A 2 7.67 -9.81 -15.04
CA ALA A 2 6.92 -10.73 -14.18
C ALA A 2 5.50 -10.91 -14.76
N ILE A 3 5.37 -11.82 -15.71
CA ILE A 3 4.09 -12.26 -16.26
C ILE A 3 3.54 -13.34 -15.32
N GLY A 4 2.69 -12.88 -14.41
CA GLY A 4 2.04 -13.66 -13.37
C GLY A 4 1.32 -12.65 -12.48
N GLY A 5 0.24 -12.06 -13.01
CA GLY A 5 -0.51 -11.04 -12.30
C GLY A 5 -1.06 -11.62 -11.01
N MET A 6 -0.42 -11.28 -9.88
CA MET A 6 -0.81 -11.69 -8.53
C MET A 6 -2.34 -11.61 -8.39
N ALA A 7 -2.95 -12.72 -7.97
CA ALA A 7 -4.39 -12.84 -7.85
C ALA A 7 -4.94 -11.83 -6.83
N LEU A 8 -6.20 -11.41 -6.97
CA LEU A 8 -6.83 -10.46 -6.05
C LEU A 8 -6.77 -10.94 -4.59
N ALA A 9 -6.92 -12.24 -4.37
CA ALA A 9 -6.83 -12.85 -3.04
C ALA A 9 -5.42 -12.70 -2.43
N GLU A 10 -4.38 -12.91 -3.22
CA GLU A 10 -2.99 -12.78 -2.78
C GLU A 10 -2.64 -11.33 -2.46
N ARG A 11 -3.03 -10.38 -3.32
CA ARG A 11 -2.90 -8.93 -3.05
C ARG A 11 -3.64 -8.53 -1.78
N SER A 12 -4.84 -9.07 -1.59
CA SER A 12 -5.64 -8.78 -0.40
C SER A 12 -4.99 -9.33 0.87
N ALA A 13 -4.38 -10.52 0.81
CA ALA A 13 -3.71 -11.12 1.95
C ALA A 13 -2.45 -10.34 2.33
N GLU A 14 -1.61 -10.01 1.34
CA GLU A 14 -0.40 -9.21 1.55
C GLU A 14 -0.73 -7.81 2.07
N LEU A 15 -1.71 -7.14 1.46
CA LEU A 15 -2.15 -5.81 1.91
C LEU A 15 -2.68 -5.85 3.35
N ARG A 16 -3.45 -6.89 3.71
CA ARG A 16 -3.94 -7.07 5.07
C ARG A 16 -2.80 -7.26 6.06
N GLU A 17 -1.76 -8.01 5.67
CA GLU A 17 -0.59 -8.22 6.49
C GLU A 17 0.19 -6.92 6.71
N TRP A 18 0.39 -6.11 5.66
CA TRP A 18 1.02 -4.80 5.79
C TRP A 18 0.23 -3.83 6.65
N ILE A 19 -1.10 -3.87 6.59
CA ILE A 19 -1.97 -3.07 7.47
C ILE A 19 -1.81 -3.55 8.92
N ARG A 20 -1.92 -4.86 9.16
CA ARG A 20 -1.85 -5.45 10.50
C ARG A 20 -0.53 -5.18 11.21
N THR A 21 0.58 -5.18 10.48
CA THR A 21 1.93 -4.94 11.01
C THR A 21 2.29 -3.46 11.08
N GLY A 22 1.45 -2.56 10.56
CA GLY A 22 1.76 -1.13 10.42
C GLY A 22 2.74 -0.81 9.27
N ARG A 23 3.22 -1.82 8.53
CA ARG A 23 4.14 -1.66 7.40
C ARG A 23 3.55 -0.76 6.30
N ALA A 24 2.24 -0.82 6.04
CA ALA A 24 1.58 0.05 5.06
C ALA A 24 1.82 1.54 5.36
N ARG A 25 1.64 1.93 6.63
CA ARG A 25 1.89 3.29 7.11
C ARG A 25 3.38 3.64 7.05
N GLN A 26 4.24 2.71 7.46
CA GLN A 26 5.69 2.91 7.45
C GLN A 26 6.20 3.20 6.03
N LEU A 27 5.84 2.36 5.05
CA LEU A 27 6.20 2.54 3.64
C LEU A 27 5.80 3.92 3.13
N ARG A 28 4.57 4.35 3.44
CA ARG A 28 4.08 5.68 3.07
C ARG A 28 4.92 6.80 3.69
N VAL A 29 5.21 6.71 4.99
CA VAL A 29 5.95 7.76 5.74
C VAL A 29 7.40 7.84 5.28
N VAL A 30 8.09 6.70 5.11
CA VAL A 30 9.47 6.65 4.59
C VAL A 30 9.54 7.24 3.18
N ALA A 31 8.51 7.02 2.35
CA ALA A 31 8.41 7.62 1.03
C ALA A 31 8.03 9.12 1.05
N GLY A 32 7.84 9.74 2.22
CA GLY A 32 7.46 11.15 2.36
C GLY A 32 6.03 11.47 1.90
N LEU A 33 5.17 10.47 1.74
CA LEU A 33 3.81 10.65 1.22
C LEU A 33 2.82 11.00 2.35
N SER A 34 2.00 12.01 2.12
CA SER A 34 0.86 12.29 3.00
C SER A 34 -0.31 11.34 2.71
N GLN A 35 -1.21 11.17 3.69
CA GLN A 35 -2.43 10.39 3.48
C GLN A 35 -3.32 10.98 2.37
N ALA A 36 -3.27 12.31 2.15
CA ALA A 36 -4.02 12.98 1.10
C ALA A 36 -3.47 12.71 -0.32
N LEU A 37 -2.15 12.55 -0.46
CA LEU A 37 -1.54 12.15 -1.73
C LEU A 37 -1.89 10.70 -2.08
N VAL A 38 -1.75 9.79 -1.12
CA VAL A 38 -2.17 8.38 -1.30
C VAL A 38 -3.66 8.28 -1.62
N ALA A 39 -4.48 9.11 -0.97
CA ALA A 39 -5.92 9.15 -1.20
C ALA A 39 -6.28 9.60 -2.63
N GLN A 40 -5.56 10.58 -3.19
CA GLN A 40 -5.74 10.99 -4.58
C GLN A 40 -5.43 9.84 -5.55
N ASP A 41 -4.30 9.15 -5.36
CA ASP A 41 -3.92 8.01 -6.21
C ASP A 41 -4.90 6.84 -6.12
N CYS A 42 -5.54 6.67 -4.96
CA CYS A 42 -6.54 5.63 -4.73
C CYS A 42 -7.98 6.09 -5.00
N GLU A 43 -8.19 7.36 -5.39
CA GLU A 43 -9.51 7.99 -5.56
C GLU A 43 -10.44 7.79 -4.35
N VAL A 44 -9.91 8.05 -3.14
CA VAL A 44 -10.64 8.02 -1.87
C VAL A 44 -10.34 9.27 -1.04
N THR A 45 -10.83 9.33 0.19
CA THR A 45 -10.51 10.42 1.12
C THR A 45 -9.31 10.10 2.00
N ALA A 46 -8.59 11.12 2.49
CA ALA A 46 -7.49 10.94 3.44
C ALA A 46 -7.93 10.20 4.71
N SER A 47 -9.16 10.47 5.20
CA SER A 47 -9.75 9.73 6.33
C SER A 47 -9.97 8.24 6.02
N THR A 48 -10.20 7.87 4.76
CA THR A 48 -10.31 6.47 4.35
C THR A 48 -8.95 5.77 4.43
N VAL A 49 -7.89 6.41 3.94
CA VAL A 49 -6.51 5.91 4.07
C VAL A 49 -6.12 5.78 5.54
N HIS A 50 -6.47 6.76 6.38
CA HIS A 50 -6.24 6.69 7.82
C HIS A 50 -6.88 5.44 8.43
N ARG A 51 -8.16 5.17 8.15
CA ARG A 51 -8.86 3.96 8.68
C ARG A 51 -8.27 2.66 8.14
N TRP A 52 -7.71 2.66 6.93
CA TRP A 52 -6.97 1.51 6.40
C TRP A 52 -5.69 1.28 7.19
N GLU A 53 -4.90 2.33 7.41
CA GLU A 53 -3.62 2.24 8.11
C GLU A 53 -3.75 1.88 9.59
N THR A 54 -4.86 2.25 10.24
CA THR A 54 -5.15 1.89 11.63
C THR A 54 -5.85 0.54 11.79
N GLY A 55 -6.26 -0.10 10.68
CA GLY A 55 -7.00 -1.35 10.70
C GLY A 55 -8.49 -1.21 11.10
N ASP A 56 -9.00 0.01 11.31
CA ASP A 56 -10.42 0.28 11.56
C ASP A 56 -11.30 -0.18 10.39
N ARG A 57 -10.79 -0.07 9.15
CA ARG A 57 -11.44 -0.59 7.95
C ARG A 57 -10.41 -1.20 7.02
N LEU A 58 -10.76 -2.26 6.30
CA LEU A 58 -9.91 -2.80 5.25
C LEU A 58 -10.34 -2.33 3.85
N PRO A 59 -9.39 -2.10 2.91
CA PRO A 59 -9.68 -1.88 1.50
C PRO A 59 -10.49 -3.03 0.90
N ARG A 60 -11.34 -2.73 -0.09
CA ARG A 60 -12.18 -3.72 -0.78
C ARG A 60 -12.22 -3.45 -2.29
N GLY A 61 -12.49 -4.49 -3.08
CA GLY A 61 -12.66 -4.38 -4.53
C GLY A 61 -11.47 -3.68 -5.21
N ARG A 62 -11.75 -2.65 -6.03
CA ARG A 62 -10.72 -1.88 -6.76
C ARG A 62 -9.65 -1.27 -5.85
N ASN A 63 -10.02 -0.92 -4.61
CA ASN A 63 -9.10 -0.25 -3.68
C ASN A 63 -8.03 -1.21 -3.14
N ILE A 64 -8.28 -2.52 -3.16
CA ILE A 64 -7.22 -3.51 -2.89
C ILE A 64 -6.13 -3.35 -3.93
N PHE A 65 -6.51 -3.30 -5.21
CA PHE A 65 -5.54 -3.16 -6.30
C PHE A 65 -4.81 -1.82 -6.25
N ALA A 66 -5.54 -0.70 -6.11
CA ALA A 66 -4.94 0.63 -6.11
C ALA A 66 -3.94 0.80 -4.96
N TYR A 67 -4.35 0.47 -3.73
CA TYR A 67 -3.51 0.67 -2.56
C TYR A 67 -2.35 -0.33 -2.50
N HIS A 68 -2.60 -1.60 -2.82
CA HIS A 68 -1.54 -2.61 -2.92
C HIS A 68 -0.50 -2.23 -3.98
N SER A 69 -0.93 -1.81 -5.16
CA SER A 69 0.00 -1.44 -6.24
C SER A 69 0.87 -0.24 -5.88
N LEU A 70 0.30 0.75 -5.19
CA LEU A 70 1.05 1.89 -4.67
C LEU A 70 2.11 1.43 -3.68
N LEU A 71 1.73 0.66 -2.65
CA LEU A 71 2.65 0.20 -1.61
C LEU A 71 3.71 -0.77 -2.16
N ALA A 72 3.35 -1.66 -3.07
CA ALA A 72 4.28 -2.58 -3.71
C ALA A 72 5.38 -1.82 -4.46
N ARG A 73 5.05 -0.73 -5.17
CA ARG A 73 6.06 0.14 -5.79
C ARG A 73 6.99 0.78 -4.76
N LEU A 74 6.50 1.12 -3.57
CA LEU A 74 7.35 1.65 -2.50
C LEU A 74 8.28 0.58 -1.91
N VAL A 75 7.80 -0.66 -1.76
CA VAL A 75 8.65 -1.79 -1.37
C VAL A 75 9.77 -2.02 -2.38
N GLU A 76 9.48 -1.98 -3.67
CA GLU A 76 10.52 -2.11 -4.70
C GLU A 76 11.53 -0.95 -4.64
N ARG A 77 11.07 0.27 -4.38
CA ARG A 77 11.96 1.44 -4.21
C ARG A 77 12.85 1.31 -2.96
N GLU A 78 12.29 0.85 -1.83
CA GLU A 78 13.04 0.57 -0.60
C GLU A 78 14.14 -0.45 -0.88
N ARG A 79 13.79 -1.59 -1.50
CA ARG A 79 14.74 -2.65 -1.88
C ARG A 79 15.86 -2.19 -2.82
N LEU A 80 15.58 -1.23 -3.70
CA LEU A 80 16.57 -0.68 -4.60
C LEU A 80 17.47 0.34 -3.90
N GLY A 81 16.91 1.16 -2.99
CA GLY A 81 17.68 2.09 -2.18
C GLY A 81 18.62 1.41 -1.19
N GLU A 82 18.22 0.26 -0.61
CA GLU A 82 19.09 -0.55 0.27
C GLU A 82 20.33 -1.15 -0.43
N ARG A 83 20.40 -1.09 -1.78
CA ARG A 83 21.51 -1.66 -2.56
C ARG A 83 22.59 -0.64 -2.90
N ASP A 84 22.32 0.64 -2.67
CA ASP A 84 23.22 1.75 -3.02
C ASP A 84 24.02 2.30 -1.80
N ASP A 85 23.87 1.69 -0.62
CA ASP A 85 24.63 1.97 0.63
C ASP A 85 25.78 0.97 0.90
#